data_AF-A0A562V0R3-F1
#
_entry.id   AF-A0A562V0R3-F1
#
_cell.length_a   1.000
_cell.length_b   1.000
_cell.length_c   1.000
_cell.angle_alpha   90.00
_cell.angle_beta   90.00
_cell.angle_gamma   90.00
#
_symmetry.space_group_name_H-M   'P 1'
#
loop_
_entity.id
_entity.type
_entity.pdbx_description
1 polymer ?
#
loop_
_entity_poly.entity_id
_entity_poly.type
_entity_poly.pdbx_seq_one_letter_code
_entity_poly.pdbx_strand_id
1 'polypeptide(L)'
;MRPDADRFGWDQAAIAGLIATCPITELEFFFSARSLADRTRGIEDLRSLFGWVPIDDRAYDRAWQVQHTLTEHGEHRSAGPVDLVVAATAELQNLTLLHRDHDFTRIGAVTGQPLQWYGPTG
;
A
#
# COMPACT_ATOMS: atom_id res chain seq x y z
N MET A 1 16.94 -2.69 -22.71
CA MET A 1 17.13 -1.50 -21.85
C MET A 1 17.11 -2.01 -20.41
N ARG A 2 18.08 -1.61 -19.59
CA ARG A 2 18.58 -2.36 -18.42
C ARG A 2 17.67 -2.30 -17.15
N PRO A 3 17.82 -3.26 -16.20
CA PRO A 3 16.93 -3.48 -15.06
C PRO A 3 17.06 -2.47 -13.90
N ASP A 4 17.84 -1.40 -14.09
CA ASP A 4 18.13 -0.42 -13.04
C ASP A 4 17.21 0.81 -13.09
N ALA A 5 16.41 0.96 -14.15
CA ALA A 5 15.51 2.11 -14.31
C ALA A 5 14.49 2.21 -13.18
N ASP A 6 14.02 1.06 -12.66
CA ASP A 6 13.06 1.03 -11.56
C ASP A 6 13.71 1.39 -10.22
N ARG A 7 14.95 0.92 -9.94
CA ARG A 7 15.65 1.27 -8.68
C ARG A 7 15.96 2.76 -8.61
N PHE A 8 16.50 3.34 -9.68
CA PHE A 8 16.75 4.78 -9.74
C PHE A 8 15.45 5.60 -9.86
N GLY A 9 14.40 5.03 -10.47
CA GLY A 9 13.10 5.68 -10.62
C GLY A 9 12.32 5.80 -9.33
N TRP A 10 12.32 4.78 -8.47
CA TRP A 10 11.62 4.81 -7.18
C TRP A 10 12.28 5.75 -6.17
N ASP A 11 13.62 5.78 -6.12
CA ASP A 11 14.34 6.77 -5.31
C ASP A 11 13.99 8.20 -5.75
N GLN A 12 13.94 8.44 -7.06
CA GLN A 12 13.55 9.73 -7.61
C GLN A 12 12.09 10.07 -7.34
N ALA A 13 11.18 9.08 -7.41
CA ALA A 13 9.76 9.27 -7.09
C ALA A 13 9.54 9.60 -5.61
N ALA A 14 10.29 8.95 -4.70
CA ALA A 14 10.28 9.26 -3.27
C ALA A 14 10.79 10.70 -3.03
N ILE A 15 11.96 11.05 -3.58
CA ILE A 15 12.53 12.40 -3.46
C ILE A 15 11.59 13.47 -4.05
N ALA A 16 10.87 13.14 -5.12
CA ALA A 16 9.88 14.03 -5.74
C ALA A 16 8.55 14.12 -4.96
N GLY A 17 8.39 13.38 -3.85
CA GLY A 17 7.18 13.38 -3.04
C GLY A 17 5.98 12.70 -3.69
N LEU A 18 6.21 11.78 -4.64
CA LEU A 18 5.16 11.09 -5.40
C LEU A 18 4.66 9.80 -4.72
N ILE A 19 5.28 9.40 -3.62
CA ILE A 19 4.91 8.21 -2.86
C ILE A 19 4.37 8.67 -1.51
N ALA A 20 3.25 8.08 -1.10
CA ALA A 20 2.63 8.36 0.18
C ALA A 20 2.38 7.07 0.96
N THR A 21 2.30 7.22 2.28
CA THR A 21 1.92 6.16 3.22
C THR A 21 0.63 6.55 3.94
N CYS A 22 0.02 5.59 4.64
CA CYS A 22 -1.16 5.82 5.45
C CYS A 22 -1.00 5.19 6.85
N PRO A 23 -1.79 5.59 7.86
CA PRO A 23 -1.59 5.16 9.24
C PRO A 23 -1.50 3.64 9.43
N ILE A 24 -2.30 2.85 8.71
CA ILE A 24 -2.29 1.39 8.87
C ILE A 24 -1.00 0.75 8.30
N THR A 25 -0.47 1.30 7.20
CA THR A 25 0.83 0.90 6.64
C THR A 25 1.96 1.20 7.62
N GLU A 26 1.95 2.37 8.28
CA GLU A 26 2.94 2.70 9.31
C GLU A 26 2.86 1.73 10.50
N LEU A 27 1.65 1.40 10.97
CA LEU A 27 1.45 0.46 12.07
C LEU A 27 2.02 -0.92 11.74
N GLU A 28 1.78 -1.42 10.53
CA GLU A 28 2.32 -2.68 10.05
C GLU A 28 3.85 -2.63 9.92
N PHE A 29 4.40 -1.61 9.27
CA PHE A 29 5.84 -1.43 9.09
C PHE A 29 6.57 -1.44 10.44
N PHE A 30 6.09 -0.65 11.40
CA PHE A 30 6.72 -0.52 12.70
C PHE A 30 6.39 -1.64 13.69
N PHE A 31 5.53 -2.61 13.34
CA PHE A 31 5.37 -3.83 14.13
C PHE A 31 6.68 -4.63 14.23
N SER A 32 7.52 -4.52 13.19
CA SER A 32 8.82 -5.18 13.11
C SER A 32 9.97 -4.42 13.80
N ALA A 33 9.71 -3.24 14.35
CA ALA A 33 10.74 -2.40 14.98
C ALA A 33 11.38 -3.12 16.18
N ARG A 34 12.71 -3.07 16.26
CA ARG A 34 13.47 -3.86 17.25
C ARG A 34 13.69 -3.14 18.58
N SER A 35 13.38 -1.85 18.64
CA SER A 35 13.48 -1.01 19.83
C SER A 35 12.76 0.33 19.63
N LEU A 36 12.62 1.11 20.71
CA LEU A 36 12.12 2.49 20.62
C LEU A 36 13.01 3.36 19.72
N ALA A 37 14.33 3.28 19.88
CA ALA A 37 15.26 4.06 19.07
C ALA A 37 15.18 3.71 17.57
N ASP A 38 14.99 2.43 17.27
CA ASP A 38 14.77 1.93 15.91
C ASP A 38 13.48 2.50 15.31
N ARG A 39 12.38 2.44 16.06
CA ARG A 39 11.10 3.03 15.66
C ARG A 39 11.20 4.53 15.44
N THR A 40 11.81 5.28 16.35
CA THR A 40 11.91 6.74 16.25
C THR A 40 12.67 7.18 15.00
N ARG A 41 13.82 6.55 14.72
CA ARG A 41 14.57 6.83 13.48
C ARG A 41 13.75 6.52 12.23
N GLY A 42 13.09 5.36 12.20
CA GLY A 42 12.26 5.01 11.05
C GLY A 42 11.08 5.96 10.82
N ILE A 43 10.49 6.55 11.88
CA ILE A 43 9.46 7.58 11.75
C ILE A 43 10.02 8.86 11.11
N GLU A 44 11.21 9.28 11.51
CA GLU A 44 11.89 10.45 10.94
C GLU A 44 12.17 10.24 9.44
N ASP A 45 12.71 9.06 9.09
CA ASP A 45 12.99 8.69 7.70
C ASP A 45 11.70 8.68 6.85
N LEU A 46 10.66 8.00 7.33
CA LEU A 46 9.40 7.81 6.61
C LEU A 46 8.70 9.16 6.34
N ARG A 47 8.70 10.07 7.32
CA ARG A 47 8.15 11.43 7.17
C ARG A 47 8.98 12.34 6.27
N SER A 48 10.28 12.06 6.11
CA SER A 48 11.15 12.83 5.23
C SER A 48 11.03 12.44 3.76
N LEU A 49 10.61 11.20 3.48
CA LEU A 49 10.59 10.61 2.14
C LEU A 49 9.18 10.48 1.55
N PHE A 50 8.14 10.35 2.37
CA PHE A 50 6.81 10.01 1.90
C PHE A 50 5.77 11.04 2.32
N GLY A 51 4.81 11.28 1.43
CA GLY A 51 3.56 11.93 1.79
C GLY A 51 2.75 11.10 2.78
N TRP A 52 1.71 11.72 3.35
CA TRP A 52 0.84 11.07 4.31
C TRP A 52 -0.62 11.23 3.92
N VAL A 53 -1.35 10.12 3.90
CA VAL A 53 -2.75 10.06 3.48
C VAL A 53 -3.59 9.54 4.64
N PRO A 54 -4.64 10.27 5.08
CA PRO A 54 -5.53 9.79 6.12
C PRO A 54 -6.36 8.60 5.63
N ILE A 55 -6.71 7.71 6.56
CA ILE A 55 -7.73 6.69 6.32
C ILE A 55 -9.08 7.34 6.63
N ASP A 56 -9.93 7.46 5.61
CA ASP A 56 -11.33 7.87 5.76
C ASP A 56 -12.13 6.69 6.36
N ASP A 57 -13.11 6.95 7.23
CA ASP A 57 -13.99 5.90 7.79
C ASP A 57 -14.64 5.06 6.67
N ARG A 58 -14.92 5.69 5.52
CA ARG A 58 -15.45 5.02 4.30
C ARG A 58 -14.51 3.94 3.76
N ALA A 59 -13.21 3.98 4.08
CA ALA A 59 -12.27 2.95 3.66
C ALA A 59 -12.58 1.61 4.34
N TYR A 60 -13.08 1.62 5.58
CA TYR A 60 -13.49 0.39 6.28
C TYR A 60 -14.76 -0.20 5.67
N ASP A 61 -15.75 0.64 5.37
CA ASP A 61 -16.96 0.21 4.66
C ASP A 61 -16.62 -0.35 3.27
N ARG A 62 -15.70 0.30 2.56
CA ARG A 62 -15.25 -0.16 1.25
C ARG A 62 -14.47 -1.47 1.34
N ALA A 63 -13.57 -1.61 2.32
CA ALA A 63 -12.86 -2.86 2.60
C ALA A 63 -13.84 -4.02 2.88
N TRP A 64 -14.89 -3.77 3.66
CA TRP A 64 -15.95 -4.74 3.93
C TRP A 64 -16.66 -5.19 2.64
N GLN A 65 -17.02 -4.25 1.76
CA GLN A 65 -17.66 -4.56 0.48
C GLN A 65 -16.74 -5.39 -0.43
N VAL A 66 -15.47 -5.02 -0.54
CA VAL A 66 -14.49 -5.76 -1.36
C VAL A 66 -14.31 -7.17 -0.80
N GLN A 67 -14.18 -7.32 0.51
CA GLN A 67 -14.05 -8.65 1.12
C GLN A 67 -15.30 -9.51 0.91
N HIS A 68 -16.50 -8.92 0.95
CA HIS A 68 -17.73 -9.62 0.62
C HIS A 68 -17.68 -10.17 -0.81
N THR A 69 -17.32 -9.34 -1.80
CA THR A 69 -17.21 -9.79 -3.19
C THR A 69 -16.11 -10.85 -3.37
N LEU A 70 -14.96 -10.71 -2.71
CA LEU A 70 -13.95 -11.77 -2.70
C LEU A 70 -14.49 -13.06 -2.08
N THR A 71 -15.38 -12.98 -1.08
CA THR A 71 -16.03 -14.15 -0.48
C THR A 71 -16.97 -14.84 -1.46
N GLU A 72 -17.77 -14.08 -2.21
CA GLU A 72 -18.63 -14.60 -3.28
C GLU A 72 -17.83 -15.37 -4.34
N HIS A 73 -16.59 -14.95 -4.60
CA HIS A 73 -15.67 -15.63 -5.52
C HIS A 73 -14.87 -16.78 -4.89
N GLY A 74 -14.98 -17.01 -3.58
CA GLY A 74 -14.15 -17.98 -2.85
C GLY A 74 -12.69 -17.53 -2.62
N GLU A 75 -12.40 -16.24 -2.83
CA GLU A 75 -11.08 -15.62 -2.78
C GLU A 75 -10.84 -14.78 -1.50
N HIS A 76 -11.76 -14.76 -0.54
CA HIS A 76 -11.67 -13.91 0.67
C HIS A 76 -10.41 -14.07 1.54
N ARG A 77 -9.65 -15.16 1.37
CA ARG A 77 -8.39 -15.40 2.08
C ARG A 77 -7.15 -14.93 1.31
N SER A 78 -7.35 -14.33 0.14
CA SER A 78 -6.29 -13.81 -0.72
C SER A 78 -5.88 -12.37 -0.39
N ALA A 79 -6.41 -11.77 0.67
CA ALA A 79 -5.95 -10.47 1.15
C ALA A 79 -6.29 -10.30 2.62
N GLY A 80 -5.36 -9.76 3.40
CA GLY A 80 -5.57 -9.48 4.81
C GLY A 80 -6.44 -8.24 5.04
N PRO A 81 -6.93 -8.03 6.28
CA PRO A 81 -7.64 -6.80 6.64
C PRO A 81 -6.83 -5.52 6.39
N VAL A 82 -5.51 -5.56 6.60
CA VAL A 82 -4.62 -4.42 6.32
C VAL A 82 -4.60 -4.11 4.83
N ASP A 83 -4.39 -5.12 3.98
CA ASP A 83 -4.38 -4.97 2.52
C ASP A 83 -5.68 -4.36 2.00
N LEU A 84 -6.83 -4.84 2.51
CA LEU A 84 -8.14 -4.34 2.12
C LEU A 84 -8.32 -2.85 2.47
N VAL A 85 -7.90 -2.43 3.66
CA VAL A 85 -8.00 -1.02 4.09
C VAL A 85 -7.02 -0.13 3.34
N VAL A 86 -5.79 -0.60 3.09
CA VAL A 86 -4.80 0.13 2.28
C VAL A 86 -5.30 0.31 0.85
N ALA A 87 -5.82 -0.75 0.24
CA ALA A 87 -6.35 -0.69 -1.12
C ALA A 87 -7.58 0.22 -1.22
N ALA A 88 -8.52 0.13 -0.28
CA ALA A 88 -9.67 1.01 -0.20
C ALA A 88 -9.26 2.48 0.00
N THR A 89 -8.23 2.74 0.80
CA THR A 89 -7.69 4.11 0.99
C THR A 89 -7.13 4.65 -0.31
N ALA A 90 -6.32 3.86 -1.04
CA ALA A 90 -5.79 4.27 -2.34
C ALA A 90 -6.90 4.52 -3.37
N GLU A 91 -7.91 3.65 -3.43
CA GLU A 91 -9.07 3.79 -4.32
C GLU A 91 -9.83 5.10 -4.05
N LEU A 92 -10.21 5.35 -2.80
CA LEU A 92 -11.01 6.52 -2.42
C LEU A 92 -10.26 7.85 -2.58
N GLN A 93 -8.93 7.82 -2.49
CA GLN A 93 -8.06 8.98 -2.65
C GLN A 93 -7.59 9.18 -4.10
N ASN A 94 -8.05 8.35 -5.04
CA ASN A 94 -7.64 8.35 -6.45
C ASN A 94 -6.12 8.19 -6.63
N LEU A 95 -5.51 7.31 -5.84
CA LEU A 95 -4.08 7.00 -5.88
C LEU A 95 -3.84 5.65 -6.55
N THR A 96 -2.69 5.52 -7.20
CA THR A 96 -2.17 4.22 -7.63
C THR A 96 -1.59 3.47 -6.44
N LEU A 97 -2.05 2.25 -6.21
CA LEU A 97 -1.52 1.42 -5.13
C LEU A 97 -0.19 0.78 -5.56
N LEU A 98 0.90 1.23 -4.95
CA LEU A 98 2.22 0.63 -5.11
C LEU A 98 2.35 -0.60 -4.21
N HIS A 99 2.65 -1.76 -4.76
CA HIS A 99 2.70 -3.01 -4.00
C HIS A 99 3.74 -4.00 -4.54
N ARG A 100 4.10 -4.99 -3.73
CA ARG A 100 4.90 -6.17 -4.14
C ARG A 100 4.29 -7.46 -3.61
N ASP A 101 2.98 -7.50 -3.59
CA ASP A 101 2.21 -8.66 -3.18
C ASP A 101 1.18 -9.01 -4.25
N HIS A 102 1.14 -10.28 -4.66
CA HIS A 102 0.19 -10.75 -5.67
C HIS A 102 -1.26 -10.71 -5.16
N ASP A 103 -1.46 -10.69 -3.85
CA ASP A 103 -2.77 -10.63 -3.21
C ASP A 103 -3.55 -9.36 -3.60
N PHE A 104 -2.87 -8.23 -3.78
CA PHE A 104 -3.49 -6.99 -4.29
C PHE A 104 -4.08 -7.12 -5.70
N THR A 105 -3.62 -8.06 -6.51
CA THR A 105 -4.19 -8.25 -7.86
C THR A 105 -5.63 -8.76 -7.79
N ARG A 106 -5.99 -9.51 -6.74
CA ARG A 106 -7.36 -9.97 -6.49
C ARG A 106 -8.26 -8.81 -6.09
N ILE A 107 -7.76 -7.93 -5.22
CA ILE A 107 -8.47 -6.70 -4.87
C ILE A 107 -8.67 -5.82 -6.12
N GLY A 108 -7.61 -5.60 -6.90
CA GLY A 108 -7.68 -4.79 -8.13
C GLY A 108 -8.64 -5.35 -9.19
N ALA A 109 -8.79 -6.68 -9.27
CA ALA A 109 -9.79 -7.30 -10.15
C ALA A 109 -11.23 -6.98 -9.73
N VAL A 110 -11.48 -6.79 -8.42
CA VAL A 110 -12.79 -6.41 -7.87
C VAL A 110 -13.04 -4.91 -7.97
N THR A 111 -12.05 -4.08 -7.66
CA THR A 111 -12.23 -2.62 -7.56
C THR A 111 -11.96 -1.89 -8.89
N GLY A 112 -11.18 -2.48 -9.78
CA GLY A 112 -10.68 -1.81 -10.98
C GLY A 112 -9.66 -0.70 -10.70
N GLN A 113 -9.18 -0.58 -9.45
CA GLN A 113 -8.28 0.49 -9.06
C GLN A 113 -6.89 0.35 -9.71
N PRO A 114 -6.19 1.46 -9.94
CA PRO A 114 -4.84 1.41 -10.49
C PRO A 114 -3.86 0.76 -9.49
N LEU A 115 -3.13 -0.24 -9.99
CA LEU A 115 -2.08 -0.94 -9.26
C LEU A 115 -0.73 -0.73 -9.95
N GLN A 116 0.34 -0.68 -9.17
CA GLN A 116 1.71 -0.61 -9.65
C GLN A 116 2.60 -1.58 -8.88
N TRP A 117 3.27 -2.47 -9.60
CA TRP A 117 4.23 -3.39 -9.01
C TRP A 117 5.53 -2.65 -8.63
N TYR A 118 6.05 -2.92 -7.44
CA TYR A 118 7.31 -2.41 -6.93
C TYR A 118 8.47 -3.40 -7.16
N GLY A 119 9.41 -3.00 -8.01
CA GLY A 119 10.58 -3.78 -8.39
C GLY A 119 10.51 -4.27 -9.84
N PRO A 120 11.52 -5.01 -10.32
CA PRO A 120 11.52 -5.53 -11.67
C PRO A 120 10.28 -6.40 -11.91
N THR A 121 9.62 -6.18 -13.05
CA THR A 121 8.53 -7.06 -13.52
C THR A 121 9.08 -8.47 -13.66
N GLY A 122 8.49 -9.42 -12.94
CA GLY A 122 8.87 -10.84 -12.96
C GLY A 122 8.70 -11.49 -14.33
#